data_AF-A0A4Q0IEG9-F1
#
_entry.id   AF-A0A4Q0IEG9-F1
#
_cell.length_a   1.000
_cell.length_b   1.000
_cell.length_c   1.000
_cell.angle_alpha   90.00
_cell.angle_beta   90.00
_cell.angle_gamma   90.00
#
_symmetry.space_group_name_H-M   'P 1'
#
loop_
_entity.id
_entity.type
_entity.pdbx_description
1 polymer ?
#
loop_
_entity_poly.entity_id
_entity_poly.type
_entity_poly.pdbx_seq_one_letter_code
_entity_poly.pdbx_strand_id
1 'polypeptide(L)'
;PATFNDYGAAPAYTILSLWDTYRTHLPLLSIIDRERSAEIVNSMIDLYEKEGHLPVWHLWGCENYCMVGNPGIIPVADAVVKRTPGVDAARAMRAMLATANDTTRGLGERRRLGYTPVEAINEALSYDMEYAIADAAIANAAK
;
A
#
# COMPACT_ATOMS: atom_id res chain seq x y z
N PRO A 1 -9.64 -5.67 8.66
CA PRO A 1 -9.58 -6.61 7.51
C PRO A 1 -10.29 -7.93 7.85
N ALA A 2 -10.89 -8.60 6.85
CA ALA A 2 -11.49 -9.92 6.97
C ALA A 2 -10.69 -10.94 6.14
N THR A 3 -10.80 -12.24 6.41
CA THR A 3 -10.13 -13.30 5.61
C THR A 3 -11.00 -13.75 4.43
N PHE A 4 -10.42 -14.09 3.27
CA PHE A 4 -11.19 -14.51 2.07
C PHE A 4 -10.75 -15.83 1.42
N ASN A 5 -9.93 -16.65 2.07
CA ASN A 5 -9.46 -17.90 1.47
C ASN A 5 -10.27 -19.11 1.95
N ASP A 6 -10.67 -19.97 1.02
CA ASP A 6 -11.27 -21.27 1.30
C ASP A 6 -10.18 -22.26 1.75
N TYR A 7 -10.34 -22.79 2.97
CA TYR A 7 -9.65 -23.93 3.61
C TYR A 7 -8.17 -24.25 3.22
N GLY A 8 -7.23 -23.93 4.13
CA GLY A 8 -5.97 -24.66 4.29
C GLY A 8 -4.67 -23.99 3.83
N ALA A 9 -4.73 -22.82 3.20
CA ALA A 9 -3.56 -22.00 2.86
C ALA A 9 -3.32 -20.86 3.87
N ALA A 10 -2.17 -20.18 3.77
CA ALA A 10 -1.87 -19.00 4.58
C ALA A 10 -3.01 -17.96 4.53
N PRO A 11 -3.32 -17.29 5.66
CA PRO A 11 -4.47 -16.40 5.74
C PRO A 11 -4.32 -15.22 4.77
N ALA A 12 -5.26 -15.12 3.82
CA ALA A 12 -5.35 -14.00 2.89
C ALA A 12 -6.41 -13.01 3.38
N TYR A 13 -6.01 -11.75 3.56
CA TYR A 13 -6.87 -10.68 4.07
C TYR A 13 -7.43 -9.77 2.96
N THR A 14 -8.66 -9.32 3.16
CA THR A 14 -9.43 -8.41 2.31
C THR A 14 -10.16 -7.35 3.15
N ILE A 15 -10.96 -6.49 2.51
CA ILE A 15 -11.54 -5.27 3.12
C ILE A 15 -10.39 -4.40 3.63
N LEU A 16 -9.60 -3.94 2.66
CA LEU A 16 -8.43 -3.10 2.89
C LEU A 16 -8.81 -1.65 2.59
N SER A 17 -9.40 -0.98 3.59
CA SER A 17 -9.76 0.44 3.51
C SER A 17 -8.55 1.34 3.70
N LEU A 18 -7.56 1.25 2.80
CA LEU A 18 -6.20 1.66 3.12
C LEU A 18 -6.05 3.16 3.25
N TRP A 19 -6.77 3.95 2.45
CA TRP A 19 -6.82 5.40 2.61
C TRP A 19 -7.16 5.75 4.07
N ASP A 20 -8.24 5.23 4.65
CA ASP A 20 -8.55 5.51 6.06
C ASP A 20 -7.56 4.84 7.04
N THR A 21 -7.30 3.56 6.84
CA THR A 21 -6.71 2.70 7.88
C THR A 21 -5.21 2.84 8.05
N TYR A 22 -4.47 3.34 7.06
CA TYR A 22 -3.03 3.60 7.23
C TYR A 22 -2.78 4.66 8.31
N ARG A 23 -3.74 5.58 8.53
CA ARG A 23 -3.58 6.75 9.40
C ARG A 23 -3.48 6.37 10.88
N THR A 24 -4.22 5.34 11.30
CA THR A 24 -4.32 4.96 12.73
C THR A 24 -4.49 3.46 12.97
N HIS A 25 -5.40 2.81 12.25
CA HIS A 25 -5.75 1.41 12.51
C HIS A 25 -4.58 0.45 12.28
N LEU A 26 -3.91 0.52 11.13
CA LEU A 26 -2.76 -0.33 10.82
C LEU A 26 -1.54 -0.01 11.70
N PRO A 27 -1.20 1.26 11.98
CA PRO A 27 -0.20 1.59 12.98
C PRO A 27 -0.49 1.00 14.37
N LEU A 28 -1.74 1.09 14.84
CA LEU A 28 -2.13 0.49 16.12
C LEU A 28 -1.97 -1.03 16.08
N LEU A 29 -2.45 -1.68 15.02
CA LEU A 29 -2.38 -3.13 14.85
C LEU A 29 -0.94 -3.64 14.88
N SER A 30 -0.01 -2.90 14.26
CA SER A 30 1.43 -3.22 14.29
C SER A 30 2.07 -3.21 15.69
N ILE A 31 1.35 -2.71 16.71
CA ILE A 31 1.78 -2.69 18.11
C ILE A 31 1.05 -3.77 18.90
N ILE A 32 -0.27 -3.84 18.78
CA ILE A 32 -1.11 -4.67 19.65
C ILE A 32 -1.28 -6.11 19.14
N ASP A 33 -1.09 -6.34 17.84
CA ASP A 33 -1.23 -7.65 17.19
C ASP A 33 -0.26 -7.76 16.01
N ARG A 34 1.02 -7.93 16.36
CA ARG A 34 2.14 -7.93 15.39
C ARG A 34 2.05 -9.07 14.38
N GLU A 35 1.56 -10.23 14.80
CA GLU A 35 1.39 -11.40 13.94
C GLU A 35 0.34 -11.11 12.86
N ARG A 36 -0.87 -10.70 13.26
CA ARG A 36 -1.92 -10.32 12.31
C ARG A 36 -1.50 -9.16 11.42
N SER A 37 -0.78 -8.17 11.96
CA SER A 37 -0.23 -7.08 11.15
C SER A 37 0.73 -7.60 10.07
N ALA A 38 1.58 -8.57 10.37
CA ALA A 38 2.48 -9.19 9.40
C ALA A 38 1.71 -9.96 8.32
N GLU A 39 0.69 -10.73 8.70
CA GLU A 39 -0.14 -11.47 7.75
C GLU A 39 -0.92 -10.54 6.79
N ILE A 40 -1.45 -9.43 7.30
CA ILE A 40 -2.14 -8.41 6.49
C ILE A 40 -1.15 -7.77 5.51
N VAL A 41 0.06 -7.41 5.95
CA VAL A 41 1.09 -6.85 5.07
C VAL A 41 1.52 -7.86 4.00
N ASN A 42 1.72 -9.12 4.38
CA ASN A 42 2.03 -10.18 3.42
C ASN A 42 0.89 -10.39 2.42
N SER A 43 -0.38 -10.29 2.84
CA SER A 43 -1.52 -10.31 1.92
C SER A 43 -1.46 -9.15 0.90
N MET A 44 -1.08 -7.94 1.31
CA MET A 44 -0.91 -6.81 0.38
C MET A 44 0.21 -7.08 -0.64
N ILE A 45 1.32 -7.66 -0.20
CA ILE A 45 2.44 -8.01 -1.07
C ILE A 45 2.06 -9.15 -2.02
N ASP A 46 1.28 -10.13 -1.57
CA ASP A 46 0.74 -11.21 -2.41
C ASP A 46 -0.24 -10.70 -3.47
N LEU A 47 -1.04 -9.67 -3.15
CA LEU A 47 -1.90 -8.99 -4.13
C LEU A 47 -1.05 -8.27 -5.18
N TYR A 48 0.05 -7.62 -4.79
CA TYR A 48 0.99 -7.01 -5.73
C TYR A 48 1.53 -8.01 -6.77
N GLU A 49 1.87 -9.25 -6.38
CA GLU A 49 2.35 -10.25 -7.34
C GLU A 49 1.30 -10.63 -8.40
N LYS A 50 0.00 -10.42 -8.11
CA LYS A 50 -1.12 -10.74 -8.99
C LYS A 50 -1.57 -9.55 -9.82
N GLU A 51 -1.61 -8.36 -9.22
CA GLU A 51 -2.19 -7.14 -9.81
C GLU A 51 -1.12 -6.18 -10.35
N GLY A 52 0.15 -6.36 -9.99
CA GLY A 52 1.28 -5.53 -10.43
C GLY A 52 1.51 -4.28 -9.58
N HIS A 53 0.60 -3.96 -8.65
CA HIS A 53 0.72 -2.86 -7.69
C HIS A 53 0.15 -3.25 -6.32
N LEU A 54 0.56 -2.56 -5.26
CA LEU A 54 -0.05 -2.69 -3.94
C LEU A 54 -1.50 -2.18 -3.96
N PRO A 55 -2.38 -2.74 -3.10
CA PRO A 55 -3.79 -2.37 -3.09
C PRO A 55 -4.03 -0.92 -2.68
N VAL A 56 -5.11 -0.35 -3.20
CA VAL A 56 -5.65 0.97 -2.83
C VAL A 56 -6.90 0.79 -1.97
N TRP A 57 -7.93 0.11 -2.49
CA TRP A 57 -9.14 -0.20 -1.76
C TRP A 57 -9.66 -1.59 -2.13
N HIS A 58 -8.96 -2.61 -1.65
CA HIS A 58 -9.25 -3.99 -2.03
C HIS A 58 -10.46 -4.57 -1.27
N LEU A 59 -11.45 -5.05 -2.02
CA LEU A 59 -12.71 -5.59 -1.49
C LEU A 59 -13.00 -6.95 -2.15
N TRP A 60 -13.06 -7.98 -1.32
CA TRP A 60 -13.42 -9.36 -1.69
C TRP A 60 -12.65 -9.95 -2.88
N GLY A 61 -11.32 -9.75 -2.92
CA GLY A 61 -10.48 -10.31 -3.99
C GLY A 61 -10.40 -9.41 -5.23
N CYS A 62 -11.00 -8.21 -5.18
CA CYS A 62 -11.01 -7.26 -6.27
C CYS A 62 -10.50 -5.90 -5.80
N GLU A 63 -9.57 -5.32 -6.55
CA GLU A 63 -9.30 -3.89 -6.48
C GLU A 63 -10.47 -3.11 -7.11
N ASN A 64 -10.87 -2.00 -6.48
CA ASN A 64 -11.92 -1.11 -6.99
C ASN A 64 -11.47 0.36 -7.08
N TYR A 65 -10.22 0.65 -6.70
CA TYR A 65 -9.54 1.93 -6.85
C TYR A 65 -10.16 3.11 -6.08
N CYS A 66 -11.03 2.85 -5.09
CA CYS A 66 -11.66 3.89 -4.31
C CYS A 66 -10.64 4.75 -3.53
N MET A 67 -10.90 6.06 -3.45
CA MET A 67 -10.04 7.09 -2.87
C MET A 67 -8.73 7.32 -3.65
N VAL A 68 -7.85 8.17 -3.11
CA VAL A 68 -6.68 8.73 -3.82
C VAL A 68 -5.35 8.15 -3.33
N GLY A 69 -4.28 8.41 -4.09
CA GLY A 69 -2.91 8.07 -3.72
C GLY A 69 -2.57 6.57 -3.84
N ASN A 70 -1.47 6.17 -3.22
CA ASN A 70 -1.01 4.77 -3.11
C ASN A 70 -0.94 4.35 -1.63
N PRO A 71 -2.09 4.27 -0.93
CA PRO A 71 -2.12 4.10 0.52
C PRO A 71 -1.54 2.75 1.00
N GLY A 72 -1.53 1.71 0.15
CA GLY A 72 -0.93 0.42 0.49
C GLY A 72 0.59 0.45 0.69
N ILE A 73 1.30 1.45 0.15
CA ILE A 73 2.75 1.61 0.37
C ILE A 73 3.06 1.87 1.84
N ILE A 74 2.26 2.71 2.51
CA ILE A 74 2.54 3.22 3.85
C ILE A 74 2.61 2.10 4.92
N PRO A 75 1.62 1.19 5.05
CA PRO A 75 1.71 0.10 6.02
C PRO A 75 2.78 -0.94 5.68
N VAL A 76 3.07 -1.15 4.39
CA VAL A 76 4.18 -2.03 3.96
C VAL A 76 5.53 -1.42 4.37
N ALA A 77 5.72 -0.13 4.14
CA ALA A 77 6.91 0.61 4.58
C ALA A 77 7.07 0.58 6.11
N ASP A 78 5.97 0.80 6.84
CA ASP A 78 5.97 0.75 8.31
C ASP A 78 6.45 -0.60 8.84
N ALA A 79 6.02 -1.70 8.22
CA ALA A 79 6.50 -3.04 8.58
C ALA A 79 7.99 -3.24 8.31
N VAL A 80 8.53 -2.67 7.22
CA VAL A 80 9.97 -2.71 6.92
C VAL A 80 10.75 -1.91 7.96
N VAL A 81 10.35 -0.67 8.24
CA VAL A 81 11.01 0.22 9.21
C VAL A 81 11.02 -0.41 10.60
N LYS A 82 9.90 -1.01 11.03
CA LYS A 82 9.76 -1.67 12.33
C LYS A 82 10.38 -3.07 12.39
N ARG A 83 10.91 -3.59 11.27
CA ARG A 83 11.47 -4.93 11.15
C ARG A 83 10.49 -6.00 11.65
N THR A 84 9.24 -5.91 11.19
CA THR A 84 8.16 -6.80 11.60
C THR A 84 8.52 -8.26 11.24
N PRO A 85 8.56 -9.19 12.22
CA PRO A 85 8.85 -10.59 11.96
C PRO A 85 7.90 -11.19 10.92
N GLY A 86 8.43 -11.99 10.00
CA GLY A 86 7.65 -12.64 8.95
C GLY A 86 7.38 -11.78 7.70
N VAL A 87 7.85 -10.53 7.65
CA VAL A 87 7.81 -9.69 6.45
C VAL A 87 9.19 -9.68 5.78
N ASP A 88 9.25 -10.12 4.52
CA ASP A 88 10.46 -10.03 3.70
C ASP A 88 10.65 -8.58 3.22
N ALA A 89 11.63 -7.89 3.79
CA ALA A 89 11.93 -6.49 3.48
C ALA A 89 12.32 -6.26 2.00
N ALA A 90 13.02 -7.21 1.37
CA ALA A 90 13.42 -7.07 -0.01
C ALA A 90 12.21 -7.23 -0.95
N ARG A 91 11.32 -8.18 -0.63
CA ARG A 91 10.05 -8.36 -1.35
C ARG A 91 9.12 -7.15 -1.18
N ALA A 92 8.99 -6.66 0.05
CA ALA A 92 8.23 -5.45 0.37
C ALA A 92 8.77 -4.23 -0.40
N MET A 93 10.09 -4.03 -0.44
CA MET A 93 10.70 -2.92 -1.19
C MET A 93 10.42 -3.00 -2.69
N ARG A 94 10.48 -4.19 -3.30
CA ARG A 94 10.10 -4.37 -4.71
C ARG A 94 8.64 -3.98 -4.96
N ALA A 95 7.72 -4.42 -4.12
CA ALA A 95 6.29 -4.09 -4.23
C ALA A 95 6.04 -2.58 -4.12
N MET A 96 6.66 -1.91 -3.14
CA MET A 96 6.53 -0.47 -2.96
C MET A 96 7.09 0.32 -4.15
N LEU A 97 8.28 -0.03 -4.62
CA LEU A 97 8.91 0.66 -5.75
C LEU A 97 8.15 0.41 -7.05
N ALA A 98 7.64 -0.80 -7.29
CA ALA A 98 6.82 -1.07 -8.47
C ALA A 98 5.55 -0.20 -8.46
N THR A 99 4.87 -0.13 -7.32
CA THR A 99 3.66 0.70 -7.13
C THR A 99 3.94 2.20 -7.34
N ALA A 100 5.05 2.70 -6.80
CA ALA A 100 5.44 4.11 -6.96
C ALA A 100 5.99 4.45 -8.36
N ASN A 101 6.44 3.45 -9.11
CA ASN A 101 6.92 3.59 -10.49
C ASN A 101 5.84 3.39 -11.56
N ASP A 102 4.59 3.13 -11.17
CA ASP A 102 3.48 3.19 -12.10
C ASP A 102 3.37 4.61 -12.72
N THR A 103 2.83 4.67 -13.92
CA THR A 103 2.55 5.90 -14.69
C THR A 103 1.06 6.24 -14.71
N THR A 104 0.19 5.34 -14.25
CA THR A 104 -1.25 5.58 -14.15
C THR A 104 -1.59 6.57 -13.03
N ARG A 105 -2.87 6.97 -12.95
CA ARG A 105 -3.41 7.82 -11.88
C ARG A 105 -2.65 9.15 -11.68
N GLY A 106 -2.11 9.71 -12.75
CA GLY A 106 -1.37 10.99 -12.72
C GLY A 106 0.11 10.86 -12.33
N LEU A 107 0.61 9.67 -11.98
CA LEU A 107 2.01 9.47 -11.58
C LEU A 107 3.00 9.70 -12.73
N GLY A 108 2.60 9.44 -13.98
CA GLY A 108 3.44 9.72 -15.16
C GLY A 108 3.77 11.20 -15.29
N GLU A 109 2.74 12.06 -15.23
CA GLU A 109 2.92 13.52 -15.27
C GLU A 109 3.64 14.02 -14.01
N ARG A 110 3.29 13.49 -12.83
CA ARG A 110 3.96 13.84 -11.58
C ARG A 110 5.46 13.57 -11.62
N ARG A 111 5.87 12.43 -12.19
CA ARG A 111 7.29 12.09 -12.36
C ARG A 111 8.01 13.06 -13.29
N ARG A 112 7.34 13.50 -14.35
CA ARG A 112 7.90 14.41 -15.36
C ARG A 112 7.99 15.85 -14.85
N LEU A 113 7.00 16.30 -14.10
CA LEU A 113 6.82 17.71 -13.70
C LEU A 113 7.22 17.99 -12.25
N GLY A 114 7.33 16.96 -11.42
CA GLY A 114 7.53 17.09 -9.96
C GLY A 114 6.26 17.34 -9.17
N TYR A 115 5.10 17.43 -9.83
CA TYR A 115 3.77 17.58 -9.22
C TYR A 115 2.69 17.04 -10.15
N THR A 116 1.53 16.67 -9.62
CA THR A 116 0.37 16.20 -10.40
C THR A 116 -0.46 17.39 -10.90
N PRO A 117 -0.50 17.68 -12.21
CA PRO A 117 -1.28 18.80 -12.74
C PRO A 117 -2.79 18.48 -12.69
N VAL A 118 -3.62 19.52 -12.50
CA VAL A 118 -5.09 19.39 -12.36
C VAL A 118 -5.76 18.84 -13.63
N GLU A 119 -5.09 18.99 -14.77
CA GLU A 119 -5.54 18.46 -16.07
C GLU A 119 -5.29 16.94 -16.20
N ALA A 120 -4.40 16.36 -15.40
CA ALA A 120 -4.07 14.93 -15.50
C ALA A 120 -5.09 14.03 -14.78
N ILE A 121 -5.65 14.48 -13.65
CA ILE A 121 -6.59 13.70 -12.86
C ILE A 121 -7.47 14.58 -11.97
N ASN A 122 -8.71 14.14 -11.74
CA ASN A 122 -9.56 14.73 -10.70
C ASN A 122 -8.89 14.60 -9.33
N GLU A 123 -9.10 15.59 -8.46
CA GLU A 123 -8.49 15.62 -7.11
C GLU A 123 -6.95 15.64 -7.12
N ALA A 124 -6.34 16.16 -8.19
CA ALA A 124 -4.88 16.16 -8.39
C ALA A 124 -4.07 16.64 -7.18
N LEU A 125 -4.53 17.68 -6.47
CA LEU A 125 -3.86 18.16 -5.26
C LEU A 125 -3.82 17.09 -4.16
N SER A 126 -4.95 16.42 -3.91
CA SER A 126 -5.05 15.34 -2.92
C SER A 126 -4.18 14.15 -3.32
N TYR A 127 -4.18 13.78 -4.60
CA TYR A 127 -3.29 12.75 -5.13
C TYR A 127 -1.82 13.11 -4.90
N ASP A 128 -1.41 14.33 -5.27
CA ASP A 128 -0.02 14.76 -5.18
C ASP A 128 0.51 14.73 -3.74
N MET A 129 -0.30 15.21 -2.79
CA MET A 129 0.02 15.18 -1.37
C MET A 129 0.09 13.75 -0.82
N GLU A 130 -0.85 12.88 -1.18
CA GLU A 130 -0.86 11.48 -0.71
C GLU A 130 0.29 10.66 -1.33
N TYR A 131 0.66 10.94 -2.59
CA TYR A 131 1.86 10.37 -3.19
C TYR A 131 3.13 10.84 -2.49
N ALA A 132 3.22 12.11 -2.09
CA ALA A 132 4.38 12.59 -1.32
C ALA A 132 4.52 11.88 0.04
N ILE A 133 3.40 11.56 0.71
CA ILE A 133 3.42 10.76 1.95
C ILE A 133 3.92 9.33 1.67
N ALA A 134 3.43 8.70 0.61
CA ALA A 134 3.85 7.36 0.20
C ALA A 134 5.36 7.32 -0.15
N ASP A 135 5.84 8.31 -0.92
CA ASP A 135 7.25 8.44 -1.28
C ASP A 135 8.14 8.62 -0.03
N ALA A 136 7.70 9.44 0.93
CA ALA A 136 8.40 9.62 2.20
C ALA A 136 8.43 8.31 3.02
N ALA A 137 7.38 7.50 2.97
CA ALA A 137 7.36 6.19 3.61
C ALA A 137 8.40 5.24 2.99
N ILE A 138 8.48 5.19 1.65
CA ILE A 138 9.52 4.43 0.93
C ILE A 138 10.91 4.93 1.32
N ALA A 139 11.12 6.24 1.30
CA ALA A 139 12.41 6.83 1.64
C ALA A 139 12.86 6.49 3.08
N ASN A 140 11.92 6.36 4.02
CA ASN A 140 12.23 5.90 5.37
C ASN A 140 12.54 4.40 5.43
N ALA A 141 11.84 3.58 4.65
CA ALA A 141 12.08 2.14 4.57
C ALA A 141 13.40 1.78 3.85
N ALA A 142 13.96 2.69 3.06
CA ALA A 142 15.20 2.50 2.31
C ALA A 142 16.48 2.89 3.07
N LYS A 143 16.36 3.43 4.29
CA LYS A 143 17.50 3.82 5.16
C LYS A 143 18.12 2.62 5.86
#